data_AF-A0A1M4WTZ2-F1
#
_entry.id   AF-A0A1M4WTZ2-F1
#
_cell.length_a   1.000
_cell.length_b   1.000
_cell.length_c   1.000
_cell.angle_alpha   90.00
_cell.angle_beta   90.00
_cell.angle_gamma   90.00
#
_symmetry.space_group_name_H-M   'P 1'
#
loop_
_entity.id
_entity.type
_entity.pdbx_description
1 polymer ?
#
loop_
_entity_poly.entity_id
_entity_poly.type
_entity_poly.pdbx_seq_one_letter_code
_entity_poly.pdbx_strand_id
1 'polypeptide(L)'
;MKMDIKRRNQLLSVAGGVIGAIAGYFYPALVQGYLPILGIGAGLFYFFGTNSVNKNPEKKRVTNFDEYTWYVILRILMGFLVGGAITSTIVLTMDILEQQKQQSLFWNYFI
;
A
#
# COMPACT_ATOMS: atom_id res chain seq x y z
N MET A 1 -22.09 20.15 2.09
CA MET A 1 -21.20 19.95 3.25
C MET A 1 -19.76 19.88 2.74
N LYS A 2 -18.93 20.91 2.96
CA LYS A 2 -17.52 20.86 2.54
C LYS A 2 -16.79 19.89 3.48
N MET A 3 -16.41 18.73 2.97
CA MET A 3 -15.63 17.75 3.73
C MET A 3 -14.24 18.33 4.00
N ASP A 4 -13.78 18.26 5.25
CA ASP A 4 -12.43 18.65 5.64
C ASP A 4 -11.40 17.87 4.80
N ILE A 5 -10.41 18.58 4.25
CA ILE A 5 -9.36 18.07 3.39
C ILE A 5 -8.61 16.91 4.07
N LYS A 6 -8.37 17.02 5.38
CA LYS A 6 -7.73 15.97 6.17
C LYS A 6 -8.57 14.69 6.18
N ARG A 7 -9.89 14.82 6.35
CA ARG A 7 -10.84 13.71 6.38
C ARG A 7 -10.98 13.06 4.99
N ARG A 8 -11.01 13.87 3.93
CA ARG A 8 -10.98 13.39 2.54
C ARG A 8 -9.73 12.53 2.28
N ASN A 9 -8.56 13.01 2.70
CA ASN A 9 -7.31 12.30 2.42
C ASN A 9 -7.16 11.02 3.24
N GLN A 10 -7.69 10.98 4.47
CA GLN A 10 -7.82 9.74 5.22
C GLN A 10 -8.74 8.74 4.51
N LEU A 11 -9.91 9.18 4.04
CA LEU A 11 -10.83 8.31 3.30
C LEU A 11 -10.21 7.76 2.01
N LEU A 12 -9.44 8.56 1.29
CA LEU A 12 -8.74 8.13 0.08
C LEU A 12 -7.68 7.06 0.38
N SER A 13 -6.90 7.24 1.45
CA SER A 13 -5.96 6.20 1.90
C SER A 13 -6.67 4.95 2.40
N VAL A 14 -7.81 5.07 3.09
CA VAL A 14 -8.62 3.93 3.50
C VAL A 14 -9.19 3.21 2.28
N ALA A 15 -9.72 3.93 1.30
CA ALA A 15 -10.24 3.35 0.06
C ALA A 15 -9.15 2.60 -0.70
N GLY A 16 -7.97 3.21 -0.85
CA GLY A 16 -6.79 2.55 -1.39
C GLY A 16 -6.45 1.28 -0.61
N GLY A 17 -6.44 1.35 0.73
CA GLY A 17 -6.18 0.22 1.61
C GLY A 17 -7.19 -0.91 1.49
N VAL A 18 -8.48 -0.62 1.35
CA VAL A 18 -9.52 -1.63 1.12
C VAL A 18 -9.31 -2.32 -0.22
N ILE A 19 -9.04 -1.56 -1.28
CA ILE A 19 -8.74 -2.14 -2.62
C ILE A 19 -7.47 -3.00 -2.55
N GLY A 20 -6.44 -2.51 -1.87
CA GLY A 20 -5.20 -3.24 -1.65
C GLY A 20 -5.42 -4.54 -0.89
N ALA A 21 -6.20 -4.49 0.20
CA ALA A 21 -6.53 -5.66 1.01
C ALA A 21 -7.31 -6.71 0.20
N ILE A 22 -8.31 -6.28 -0.58
CA ILE A 22 -9.07 -7.18 -1.48
C ILE A 22 -8.12 -7.83 -2.49
N ALA A 23 -7.27 -7.04 -3.16
CA ALA A 23 -6.30 -7.58 -4.12
C ALA A 23 -5.30 -8.53 -3.45
N GLY A 24 -4.81 -8.19 -2.25
CA GLY A 24 -3.89 -9.01 -1.47
C GLY A 24 -4.51 -10.31 -0.98
N TYR A 25 -5.82 -10.34 -0.75
CA TYR A 25 -6.54 -11.55 -0.38
C TYR A 25 -6.67 -12.52 -1.57
N PHE A 26 -7.14 -12.03 -2.72
CA PHE A 26 -7.40 -12.88 -3.89
C PHE A 26 -6.16 -13.21 -4.71
N TYR A 27 -5.16 -12.33 -4.73
CA TYR A 27 -3.95 -12.46 -5.55
C TYR A 27 -2.67 -12.20 -4.74
N PRO A 28 -2.44 -12.96 -3.65
CA PRO A 28 -1.41 -12.63 -2.67
C PRO A 28 0.02 -12.67 -3.26
N ALA A 29 0.36 -13.70 -4.03
CA ALA A 29 1.68 -13.84 -4.65
C ALA A 29 1.97 -12.72 -5.67
N LEU A 30 0.96 -12.35 -6.46
CA LEU A 30 1.07 -11.28 -7.45
C LEU A 30 1.27 -9.93 -6.75
N VAL A 31 0.46 -9.64 -5.73
CA VAL A 31 0.60 -8.40 -4.96
C VAL A 31 1.96 -8.31 -4.31
N GLN A 32 2.45 -9.37 -3.63
CA GLN A 32 3.80 -9.36 -3.06
C GLN A 32 4.90 -9.13 -4.09
N GLY A 33 4.78 -9.72 -5.28
CA GLY A 33 5.75 -9.52 -6.37
C GLY A 33 5.83 -8.07 -6.86
N TYR A 34 4.70 -7.34 -6.85
CA TYR A 34 4.64 -5.95 -7.32
C TYR A 34 4.86 -4.90 -6.22
N LEU A 35 4.76 -5.26 -4.93
CA LEU A 35 4.99 -4.33 -3.81
C LEU A 35 6.31 -3.54 -3.90
N PRO A 36 7.47 -4.16 -4.22
CA PRO A 36 8.72 -3.41 -4.33
C PRO A 36 8.69 -2.36 -5.44
N ILE A 37 8.17 -2.73 -6.61
CA ILE A 37 8.08 -1.84 -7.77
C ILE A 37 7.16 -0.66 -7.47
N LEU A 38 5.97 -0.96 -6.93
CA LEU A 38 5.00 0.06 -6.54
C LEU A 38 5.51 0.95 -5.40
N GLY A 39 6.22 0.39 -4.43
CA GLY A 39 6.82 1.12 -3.32
C GLY A 39 7.94 2.06 -3.77
N ILE A 40 8.85 1.59 -4.63
CA ILE A 40 9.90 2.42 -5.24
C ILE A 40 9.26 3.52 -6.09
N GLY A 41 8.26 3.17 -6.91
CA GLY A 41 7.51 4.13 -7.71
C GLY A 41 6.87 5.23 -6.85
N ALA A 42 6.23 4.86 -5.73
CA ALA A 42 5.65 5.81 -4.78
C ALA A 42 6.70 6.75 -4.18
N GLY A 43 7.85 6.20 -3.76
CA GLY A 43 8.96 6.95 -3.18
C GLY A 43 9.56 7.95 -4.16
N LEU A 44 9.82 7.52 -5.41
CA LEU A 44 10.32 8.39 -6.47
C LEU A 44 9.29 9.47 -6.81
N PHE A 45 8.01 9.12 -6.91
CA PHE A 45 6.94 10.05 -7.21
C PHE A 45 6.81 11.14 -6.13
N TYR A 46 6.92 10.76 -4.85
CA TYR A 46 6.99 11.71 -3.74
C TYR A 46 8.24 12.59 -3.83
N PHE A 47 9.41 12.02 -4.08
CA PHE A 47 10.68 12.76 -4.15
C PHE A 47 10.66 13.83 -5.26
N PHE A 48 10.29 13.45 -6.49
CA PHE A 48 10.22 14.39 -7.61
C PHE A 48 9.08 15.40 -7.45
N GLY A 49 7.92 14.99 -6.93
CA GLY A 49 6.80 15.89 -6.63
C GLY A 49 7.20 16.97 -5.62
N THR A 50 7.88 16.58 -4.55
CA THR A 50 8.35 17.52 -3.51
C THR A 50 9.42 18.48 -4.06
N ASN A 51 10.35 17.98 -4.87
CA ASN A 51 11.40 18.80 -5.47
C ASN A 51 10.86 19.82 -6.50
N SER A 52 9.82 19.45 -7.26
CA SER A 52 9.13 20.36 -8.18
C SER A 52 8.45 21.52 -7.44
N VAL A 53 7.84 21.22 -6.29
CA VAL A 53 7.12 22.20 -5.48
C VAL A 53 8.06 23.16 -4.74
N ASN A 54 9.24 22.69 -4.32
CA ASN A 54 10.27 23.52 -3.66
C ASN A 54 10.94 24.57 -4.56
N LYS A 55 10.81 24.47 -5.90
CA LYS A 55 11.41 25.44 -6.84
C LYS A 55 10.64 26.75 -7.00
N ASN A 56 9.47 26.90 -6.36
CA ASN A 56 8.68 28.14 -6.38
C ASN A 56 8.67 28.82 -4.99
N PRO A 57 9.62 29.73 -4.71
CA PRO A 57 9.81 30.32 -3.37
C PRO A 57 8.70 31.29 -2.94
N GLU A 58 7.82 31.74 -3.84
CA GLU A 58 6.70 32.63 -3.49
C GLU A 58 5.55 31.90 -2.76
N LYS A 59 5.44 30.57 -2.90
CA LYS A 59 4.53 29.75 -2.10
C LYS A 59 5.20 29.37 -0.77
N LYS A 60 5.33 30.36 0.13
CA LYS A 60 5.74 30.17 1.53
C LYS A 60 4.96 29.01 2.18
N ARG A 61 5.70 28.05 2.76
CA ARG A 61 5.21 26.85 3.47
C ARG A 61 4.20 26.02 2.69
N VAL A 62 4.70 25.13 1.84
CA VAL A 62 3.92 24.00 1.36
C VAL A 62 3.78 22.99 2.49
N THR A 63 2.95 23.34 3.47
CA THR A 63 2.49 22.44 4.54
C THR A 63 1.19 21.74 4.16
N ASN A 64 0.53 22.20 3.09
CA ASN A 64 -0.71 21.65 2.55
C ASN A 64 -0.47 21.05 1.14
N PHE A 65 0.20 19.91 1.08
CA PHE A 65 0.30 19.11 -0.16
C PHE A 65 -1.05 18.52 -0.59
N ASP A 66 -2.02 18.56 0.33
CA ASP A 66 -3.35 18.01 0.19
C ASP A 66 -4.19 18.65 -0.94
N GLU A 67 -3.77 19.79 -1.49
CA GLU A 67 -4.42 20.46 -2.63
C GLU A 67 -3.92 19.96 -3.99
N TYR A 68 -2.78 19.26 -4.03
CA TYR A 68 -2.20 18.80 -5.29
C TYR A 68 -2.74 17.43 -5.69
N THR A 69 -3.19 17.30 -6.94
CA THR A 69 -3.71 16.03 -7.51
C THR A 69 -2.72 14.88 -7.40
N TRP A 70 -1.41 15.15 -7.56
CA TRP A 70 -0.37 14.12 -7.44
C TRP A 70 -0.30 13.54 -6.03
N TYR A 71 -0.54 14.35 -5.00
CA TYR A 71 -0.54 13.91 -3.61
C TYR A 71 -1.76 13.04 -3.28
N VAL A 72 -2.91 13.32 -3.91
CA VAL A 72 -4.10 12.46 -3.83
C VAL A 72 -3.82 11.07 -4.40
N ILE A 73 -3.17 10.99 -5.57
CA ILE A 73 -2.77 9.70 -6.17
C ILE A 73 -1.83 8.94 -5.23
N LEU A 74 -0.83 9.65 -4.68
CA LEU A 74 0.11 9.06 -3.74
C LEU A 74 -0.59 8.50 -2.48
N ARG A 75 -1.59 9.21 -1.93
CA ARG A 75 -2.37 8.77 -0.76
C ARG A 75 -3.12 7.47 -1.00
N ILE A 76 -3.76 7.33 -2.17
CA ILE A 76 -4.47 6.11 -2.56
C ILE A 76 -3.46 4.97 -2.72
N LEU A 77 -2.35 5.24 -3.40
CA LEU A 77 -1.32 4.25 -3.67
C LEU A 77 -0.64 3.76 -2.39
N MET A 78 -0.36 4.65 -1.44
CA MET A 78 0.14 4.29 -0.10
C MET A 78 -0.87 3.43 0.67
N GLY A 79 -2.15 3.80 0.61
CA GLY A 79 -3.22 2.97 1.17
C GLY A 79 -3.18 1.56 0.60
N PHE A 80 -3.18 1.46 -0.74
CA PHE A 80 -3.13 0.20 -1.47
C PHE A 80 -1.92 -0.65 -1.09
N LEU A 81 -0.73 -0.04 -1.03
CA LEU A 81 0.50 -0.73 -0.62
C LEU A 81 0.36 -1.34 0.77
N VAL A 82 -0.14 -0.58 1.75
CA VAL A 82 -0.31 -1.05 3.12
C VAL A 82 -1.34 -2.19 3.20
N GLY A 83 -2.53 -1.98 2.64
CA GLY A 83 -3.59 -3.00 2.65
C GLY A 83 -3.17 -4.28 1.92
N GLY A 84 -2.57 -4.14 0.73
CA GLY A 84 -2.08 -5.25 -0.07
C GLY A 84 -0.96 -6.01 0.62
N ALA A 85 0.02 -5.31 1.21
CA ALA A 85 1.12 -5.93 1.92
C ALA A 85 0.66 -6.74 3.13
N ILE A 86 -0.22 -6.17 3.96
CA ILE A 86 -0.71 -6.86 5.15
C ILE A 86 -1.49 -8.10 4.75
N THR A 87 -2.50 -7.97 3.88
CA THR A 87 -3.40 -9.08 3.58
C THR A 87 -2.70 -10.18 2.77
N SER A 88 -1.88 -9.84 1.77
CA SER A 88 -1.14 -10.85 1.00
C SER A 88 -0.15 -11.64 1.86
N THR A 89 0.52 -10.97 2.80
CA THR A 89 1.45 -11.62 3.73
C THR A 89 0.72 -12.56 4.68
N ILE A 90 -0.45 -12.16 5.19
CA ILE A 90 -1.28 -13.02 6.04
C ILE A 90 -1.65 -14.29 5.28
N VAL A 91 -2.20 -14.16 4.06
CA VAL A 91 -2.62 -15.32 3.27
C VAL A 91 -1.45 -16.25 2.96
N LEU A 92 -0.33 -15.73 2.48
CA LEU A 92 0.84 -16.56 2.17
C LEU A 92 1.43 -17.23 3.41
N THR A 93 1.41 -16.55 4.56
CA THR A 93 1.88 -17.15 5.81
C THR A 93 0.96 -18.29 6.25
N MET A 94 -0.36 -18.14 6.11
CA MET A 94 -1.31 -19.22 6.38
C MET A 94 -1.07 -20.43 5.47
N ASP A 95 -0.87 -20.20 4.16
CA ASP A 95 -0.58 -21.26 3.19
C ASP A 95 0.72 -22.01 3.56
N ILE A 96 1.77 -21.27 3.95
CA ILE A 96 3.05 -21.87 4.37
C ILE A 96 2.87 -22.71 5.63
N LEU A 97 2.13 -22.23 6.63
CA LEU A 97 1.87 -22.95 7.87
C LEU A 97 1.05 -24.22 7.62
N GLU A 98 0.07 -24.17 6.72
CA GLU A 98 -0.73 -25.34 6.34
C GLU A 98 0.12 -26.39 5.62
N GLN A 99 0.99 -25.98 4.70
CA GLN A 99 1.94 -26.88 4.03
C GLN A 99 2.89 -27.55 5.02
N GLN A 100 3.45 -26.80 5.99
CA GLN A 100 4.31 -27.38 7.03
C GLN A 100 3.58 -28.38 7.92
N LYS A 101 2.30 -28.11 8.22
CA LYS A 101 1.46 -29.05 8.98
C LYS A 101 1.22 -30.35 8.19
N GLN A 102 0.89 -30.27 6.91
CA GLN A 102 0.72 -31.47 6.07
C GLN A 102 2.02 -32.26 5.94
N GLN A 103 3.15 -31.59 5.78
CA GLN A 103 4.46 -32.24 5.68
C GLN A 103 4.83 -32.98 6.97
N SER A 104 4.57 -32.38 8.14
CA SER A 104 4.85 -33.05 9.43
C SER A 104 3.92 -34.25 9.67
N LEU A 105 2.65 -34.17 9.30
CA LEU A 105 1.72 -35.30 9.35
C LEU A 105 2.14 -36.45 8.42
N PHE A 106 2.63 -36.14 7.22
CA PHE A 106 3.17 -37.14 6.30
C PHE A 106 4.32 -37.91 6.96
N TRP A 107 5.33 -37.22 7.49
CA TRP A 107 6.47 -37.88 8.13
C TRP A 107 6.08 -38.73 9.36
N ASN A 108 5.10 -38.29 10.15
CA ASN A 108 4.59 -39.05 11.28
C ASN A 108 3.80 -40.32 10.90
N TYR A 109 3.36 -40.45 9.64
CA TYR A 109 2.66 -41.66 9.17
C TYR A 109 3.63 -42.74 8.66
N PHE A 110 4.86 -42.36 8.30
CA PHE A 110 5.88 -43.26 7.74
C PHE A 110 7.00 -43.64 8.74
N ILE A 111 6.94 -43.12 9.97
CA ILE A 111 7.80 -43.50 11.10
C ILE A 111 6.96 -44.31 12.08
#